data_AF-A0A1M6RG29-F1
#
_entry.id   AF-A0A1M6RG29-F1
#
_cell.length_a   1.000
_cell.length_b   1.000
_cell.length_c   1.000
_cell.angle_alpha   90.00
_cell.angle_beta   90.00
_cell.angle_gamma   90.00
#
_symmetry.space_group_name_H-M   'P 1'
#
loop_
_entity.id
_entity.type
_entity.pdbx_description
1 polymer ?
#
loop_
_entity_poly.entity_id
_entity_poly.type
_entity_poly.pdbx_seq_one_letter_code
_entity_poly.pdbx_strand_id
1 'polypeptide(L)'
;MTGLLLGGSSSVAAQQWGLVWRPPEDSLQVLQAWQRLQQTGVQALRLESTDVPTFLLEAADTSGLALFVELPMVEVPARQLRRRLPEMQAVLRTLLQQVAAHPSVRAIGLARLVDTADPSACVYFEVLRADVQRVRPELQVYYETRFIEADRCGQTVDFVLVDARDVSDPLRLLQRWQQAHPTVPVGIGRLGTWVRSDTLRGRRVPHAPEWQARYLEQHLRRLQGTFTGPVFVYRWRDVRRTSPALHLDRPFVESYGLHDLQGQARPAFEVVRGFFTGTQTIFAFPAGIPPARPWPWAVLMGWGPIVLLVLSYRFSPLFRLLGMRYFRAHGFYTEAVQHGRDLPVGALWGLGVAGGGALGVTLAVVVQMLRESAAVAWGVQLLSPEVGKLIVVAVRTPVGLSLFVLLGSIGLLGLWALGLALLSRWGYRIGFMQAWTLAHMPRWPLFALMIAALSLRPAAEVGHSLLALWLFVEGWGMVRTLRDVAQVVKGAGWMSLLITLLHPGWWLLLVVLGSLGWGLYTGHTIFFWHLLTIP
;
A
#
# COMPACT_ATOMS: atom_id res chain seq x y z
N MET A 1 -61.18 -18.25 -5.57
CA MET A 1 -60.38 -17.43 -6.51
C MET A 1 -59.50 -16.52 -5.66
N THR A 2 -58.30 -16.99 -5.30
CA THR A 2 -57.00 -16.66 -5.93
C THR A 2 -56.56 -15.21 -5.65
N GLY A 3 -55.45 -14.93 -4.96
CA GLY A 3 -54.34 -15.80 -4.60
C GLY A 3 -53.44 -15.25 -3.50
N LEU A 4 -52.76 -16.20 -2.86
CA LEU A 4 -51.57 -16.01 -2.05
C LEU A 4 -50.48 -15.32 -2.87
N LEU A 5 -49.96 -14.20 -2.37
CA LEU A 5 -48.63 -13.73 -2.72
C LEU A 5 -47.66 -14.25 -1.66
N LEU A 6 -47.07 -15.40 -1.96
CA LEU A 6 -45.85 -15.90 -1.33
C LEU A 6 -44.71 -14.95 -1.69
N GLY A 7 -44.51 -13.92 -0.87
CA GLY A 7 -43.28 -13.15 -0.85
C GLY A 7 -42.18 -13.99 -0.22
N GLY A 8 -41.34 -14.62 -1.04
CA GLY A 8 -40.06 -15.19 -0.61
C GLY A 8 -39.18 -14.06 -0.08
N SER A 9 -39.19 -13.86 1.23
CA SER A 9 -38.32 -12.92 1.92
C SER A 9 -36.97 -13.60 2.18
N SER A 10 -35.95 -13.03 1.54
CA SER A 10 -34.53 -13.31 1.72
C SER A 10 -34.14 -13.20 3.20
N SER A 11 -33.72 -14.32 3.79
CA SER A 11 -33.27 -14.39 5.18
C SER A 11 -31.83 -13.87 5.34
N VAL A 12 -31.63 -12.57 5.14
CA VAL A 12 -30.59 -11.83 5.90
C VAL A 12 -31.25 -11.33 7.18
N ALA A 13 -31.67 -12.30 8.01
CA ALA A 13 -32.35 -12.07 9.28
C ALA A 13 -31.30 -11.80 10.37
N ALA A 14 -31.37 -10.59 10.95
CA ALA A 14 -30.53 -10.07 12.04
C ALA A 14 -29.03 -9.86 11.73
N GLN A 15 -28.47 -8.81 12.32
CA GLN A 15 -27.04 -8.47 12.25
C GLN A 15 -26.21 -9.58 12.92
N GLN A 16 -25.34 -10.23 12.15
CA GLN A 16 -24.49 -11.33 12.64
C GLN A 16 -23.13 -10.81 13.08
N TRP A 17 -22.69 -11.20 14.27
CA TRP A 17 -21.41 -10.76 14.83
C TRP A 17 -20.41 -11.90 14.83
N GLY A 18 -19.26 -11.64 14.21
CA GLY A 18 -18.27 -12.68 13.98
C GLY A 18 -16.83 -12.26 14.19
N LEU A 19 -15.96 -13.26 14.08
CA LEU A 19 -14.51 -13.11 14.13
C LEU A 19 -13.88 -13.68 12.87
N VAL A 20 -12.81 -13.03 12.41
CA VAL A 20 -11.94 -13.61 11.38
C VAL A 20 -10.91 -14.51 12.05
N TRP A 21 -10.83 -15.76 11.59
CA TRP A 21 -9.91 -16.75 12.11
C TRP A 21 -9.18 -17.47 10.97
N ARG A 22 -7.87 -17.65 11.15
CA ARG A 22 -7.08 -18.58 10.35
C ARG A 22 -6.73 -19.75 11.26
N PRO A 23 -7.34 -20.94 11.05
CA PRO A 23 -7.00 -22.12 11.82
C PRO A 23 -5.50 -22.41 11.72
N PRO A 24 -4.83 -22.76 12.84
CA PRO A 24 -3.50 -23.35 12.79
C PRO A 24 -3.48 -24.63 11.94
N GLU A 25 -2.33 -24.98 11.38
CA GLU A 25 -2.16 -26.26 10.64
C GLU A 25 -2.25 -27.48 11.57
N ASP A 26 -1.93 -27.30 12.86
CA ASP A 26 -1.96 -28.35 13.88
C ASP A 26 -3.37 -28.50 14.50
N SER A 27 -3.99 -29.67 14.29
CA SER A 27 -5.32 -30.02 14.79
C SER A 27 -5.49 -29.85 16.31
N LEU A 28 -4.45 -30.12 17.12
CA LEU A 28 -4.52 -29.92 18.58
C LEU A 28 -4.63 -28.44 18.92
N GLN A 29 -3.88 -27.58 18.22
CA GLN A 29 -3.96 -26.14 18.40
C GLN A 29 -5.30 -25.58 17.89
N VAL A 30 -5.87 -26.15 16.84
CA VAL A 30 -7.23 -25.80 16.37
C VAL A 30 -8.26 -26.11 17.46
N LEU A 31 -8.20 -27.29 18.08
CA LEU A 31 -9.14 -27.66 19.16
C LEU A 31 -9.02 -26.74 20.38
N GLN A 32 -7.79 -26.43 20.82
CA GLN A 32 -7.57 -25.51 21.94
C GLN A 32 -8.06 -24.08 21.62
N ALA A 33 -7.84 -23.62 20.40
CA ALA A 33 -8.32 -22.31 19.95
C ALA A 33 -9.86 -22.30 19.87
N TRP A 34 -10.47 -23.37 19.39
CA TRP A 34 -11.92 -23.54 19.31
C TRP A 34 -12.60 -23.42 20.68
N GLN A 35 -12.08 -24.11 21.70
CA GLN A 35 -12.62 -24.02 23.06
C GLN A 35 -12.64 -22.59 23.59
N ARG A 36 -11.59 -21.81 23.31
CA ARG A 36 -11.51 -20.39 23.70
C ARG A 36 -12.42 -19.51 22.85
N LEU A 37 -12.58 -19.81 21.57
CA LEU A 37 -13.51 -19.11 20.68
C LEU A 37 -14.95 -19.27 21.16
N GLN A 38 -15.37 -20.45 21.59
CA GLN A 38 -16.72 -20.66 22.13
C GLN A 38 -17.01 -19.78 23.36
N GLN A 39 -16.00 -19.55 24.21
CA GLN A 39 -16.14 -18.67 25.39
C GLN A 39 -16.30 -17.18 25.04
N THR A 40 -16.12 -16.78 23.78
CA THR A 40 -16.33 -15.38 23.36
C THR A 40 -17.78 -15.03 23.10
N GLY A 41 -18.68 -16.01 22.95
CA GLY A 41 -20.05 -15.77 22.50
C GLY A 41 -20.18 -15.41 21.02
N VAL A 42 -19.17 -15.72 20.21
CA VAL A 42 -19.18 -15.47 18.76
C VAL A 42 -20.33 -16.22 18.07
N GLN A 43 -21.01 -15.55 17.13
CA GLN A 43 -22.14 -16.13 16.38
C GLN A 43 -21.73 -16.60 14.98
N ALA A 44 -20.69 -15.99 14.42
CA ALA A 44 -20.16 -16.34 13.11
C ALA A 44 -18.63 -16.37 13.07
N LEU A 45 -18.05 -17.32 12.33
CA LEU A 45 -16.61 -17.36 12.06
C LEU A 45 -16.33 -17.28 10.57
N ARG A 46 -15.47 -16.33 10.20
CA ARG A 46 -14.92 -16.21 8.86
C ARG A 46 -13.55 -16.86 8.80
N LEU A 47 -13.48 -17.99 8.11
CA LEU A 47 -12.31 -18.85 8.02
C LEU A 47 -11.46 -18.45 6.81
N GLU A 48 -10.24 -17.96 7.07
CA GLU A 48 -9.27 -17.65 6.02
C GLU A 48 -8.53 -18.93 5.54
N SER A 49 -9.27 -20.00 5.26
CA SER A 49 -8.75 -21.30 4.79
C SER A 49 -9.85 -22.06 4.05
N THR A 50 -9.47 -22.79 2.99
CA THR A 50 -10.35 -23.80 2.36
C THR A 50 -10.29 -25.15 3.07
N ASP A 51 -9.19 -25.42 3.76
CA ASP A 51 -8.96 -26.69 4.45
C ASP A 51 -9.57 -26.58 5.85
N VAL A 52 -10.85 -26.93 5.95
CA VAL A 52 -11.61 -26.87 7.22
C VAL A 52 -11.69 -28.27 7.83
N PRO A 53 -11.06 -28.53 8.99
CA PRO A 53 -11.11 -29.85 9.61
C PRO A 53 -12.55 -30.32 9.87
N THR A 54 -12.87 -31.58 9.59
CA THR A 54 -14.23 -32.13 9.73
C THR A 54 -14.82 -31.92 11.13
N PHE A 55 -14.00 -32.11 12.18
CA PHE A 55 -14.44 -31.89 13.57
C PHE A 55 -14.90 -30.44 13.82
N LEU A 56 -14.35 -29.45 13.10
CA LEU A 56 -14.74 -28.05 13.25
C LEU A 56 -16.11 -27.81 12.62
N LEU A 57 -16.40 -28.46 11.49
CA LEU A 57 -17.71 -28.42 10.85
C LEU A 57 -18.78 -29.07 11.75
N GLU A 58 -18.51 -30.25 12.29
CA GLU A 58 -19.41 -30.96 13.22
C GLU A 58 -19.65 -30.16 14.52
N ALA A 59 -18.58 -29.55 15.07
CA ALA A 59 -18.69 -28.72 16.26
C ALA A 59 -19.49 -27.44 15.98
N ALA A 60 -19.36 -26.84 14.80
CA ALA A 60 -20.15 -25.69 14.40
C ALA A 60 -21.62 -26.05 14.20
N ASP A 61 -21.93 -27.20 13.59
CA ASP A 61 -23.30 -27.71 13.47
C ASP A 61 -23.95 -27.90 14.83
N THR A 62 -23.22 -28.50 15.78
CA THR A 62 -23.73 -28.77 17.14
C THR A 62 -23.93 -27.49 17.95
N SER A 63 -23.07 -26.50 17.78
CA SER A 63 -23.13 -25.23 18.52
C SER A 63 -24.01 -24.16 17.86
N GLY A 64 -24.53 -24.41 16.66
CA GLY A 64 -25.29 -23.43 15.88
C GLY A 64 -24.46 -22.25 15.38
N LEU A 65 -23.14 -22.41 15.31
CA LEU A 65 -22.21 -21.36 14.87
C LEU A 65 -22.22 -21.25 13.34
N ALA A 66 -22.38 -20.04 12.82
CA ALA A 66 -22.33 -19.79 11.38
C ALA A 66 -20.88 -19.76 10.86
N LEU A 67 -20.56 -20.58 9.87
CA LEU A 67 -19.25 -20.60 9.22
C LEU A 67 -19.30 -19.91 7.85
N PHE A 68 -18.31 -19.07 7.61
CA PHE A 68 -18.05 -18.36 6.35
C PHE A 68 -16.68 -18.83 5.85
N VAL A 69 -16.64 -19.66 4.82
CA VAL A 69 -15.41 -20.28 4.31
C VAL A 69 -14.94 -19.55 3.06
N GLU A 70 -13.63 -19.36 2.89
CA GLU A 70 -13.10 -18.50 1.82
C GLU A 70 -12.18 -19.23 0.87
N LEU A 71 -12.34 -18.96 -0.43
CA LEU A 71 -11.38 -19.36 -1.45
C LEU A 71 -10.08 -18.55 -1.34
N PRO A 72 -8.93 -19.11 -1.75
CA PRO A 72 -7.61 -18.51 -1.53
C PRO A 72 -7.26 -17.44 -2.59
N MET A 73 -8.21 -16.57 -2.93
CA MET A 73 -8.01 -15.47 -3.89
C MET A 73 -7.93 -14.14 -3.16
N VAL A 74 -6.73 -13.55 -3.12
CA VAL A 74 -6.44 -12.32 -2.36
C VAL A 74 -5.62 -11.35 -3.21
N GLU A 75 -6.08 -10.10 -3.35
CA GLU A 75 -5.33 -9.00 -3.99
C GLU A 75 -4.87 -9.29 -5.44
N VAL A 76 -5.76 -9.90 -6.22
CA VAL A 76 -5.51 -10.35 -7.60
C VAL A 76 -6.15 -9.39 -8.63
N PRO A 77 -5.44 -9.01 -9.72
CA PRO A 77 -6.03 -8.25 -10.83
C PRO A 77 -7.15 -9.01 -11.56
N ALA A 78 -8.10 -8.29 -12.14
CA ALA A 78 -9.26 -8.86 -12.85
C ALA A 78 -8.87 -9.84 -13.96
N ARG A 79 -7.85 -9.50 -14.76
CA ARG A 79 -7.34 -10.38 -15.82
C ARG A 79 -6.81 -11.72 -15.28
N GLN A 80 -6.17 -11.70 -14.11
CA GLN A 80 -5.65 -12.91 -13.48
C GLN A 80 -6.74 -13.74 -12.83
N LEU A 81 -7.78 -13.10 -12.27
CA LEU A 81 -8.97 -13.81 -11.78
C LEU A 81 -9.58 -14.68 -12.88
N ARG A 82 -9.79 -14.10 -14.07
CA ARG A 82 -10.32 -14.84 -15.22
C ARG A 82 -9.43 -16.01 -15.63
N ARG A 83 -8.10 -15.80 -15.66
CA ARG A 83 -7.14 -16.85 -16.00
C ARG A 83 -7.13 -17.99 -14.99
N ARG A 84 -7.34 -17.69 -13.70
CA ARG A 84 -7.38 -18.67 -12.60
C ARG A 84 -8.76 -19.25 -12.33
N LEU A 85 -9.79 -18.86 -13.09
CA LEU A 85 -11.15 -19.38 -12.92
C LEU A 85 -11.21 -20.91 -12.96
N PRO A 86 -10.57 -21.63 -13.91
CA PRO A 86 -10.64 -23.10 -13.93
C PRO A 86 -10.01 -23.76 -12.70
N GLU A 87 -8.89 -23.19 -12.21
CA GLU A 87 -8.23 -23.64 -10.97
C GLU A 87 -9.16 -23.45 -9.76
N MET A 88 -9.79 -22.28 -9.66
CA MET A 88 -10.71 -21.97 -8.55
C MET A 88 -12.00 -22.78 -8.61
N GLN A 89 -12.50 -23.15 -9.79
CA GLN A 89 -13.60 -24.10 -9.91
C GLN A 89 -13.24 -25.50 -9.40
N ALA A 90 -11.98 -25.93 -9.55
CA ALA A 90 -11.52 -27.20 -8.97
C ALA A 90 -11.51 -27.13 -7.43
N VAL A 91 -10.91 -26.08 -6.87
CA VAL A 91 -10.88 -25.84 -5.42
C VAL A 91 -12.29 -25.74 -4.83
N LEU A 92 -13.17 -24.98 -5.48
CA LEU A 92 -14.57 -24.82 -5.05
C LEU A 92 -15.32 -26.15 -5.06
N ARG A 93 -15.13 -27.01 -6.06
CA ARG A 93 -15.77 -28.33 -6.09
C ARG A 93 -15.35 -29.20 -4.93
N THR A 94 -14.06 -29.24 -4.59
CA THR A 94 -13.55 -29.96 -3.42
C THR A 94 -14.14 -29.39 -2.13
N LEU A 95 -14.18 -28.07 -1.98
CA LEU A 95 -14.78 -27.42 -0.83
C LEU A 95 -16.27 -27.76 -0.70
N LEU A 96 -17.04 -27.67 -1.80
CA LEU A 96 -18.47 -27.98 -1.81
C LEU A 96 -18.75 -29.43 -1.41
N GLN A 97 -17.91 -30.39 -1.85
CA GLN A 97 -18.01 -31.78 -1.41
C GLN A 97 -17.79 -31.92 0.10
N GLN A 98 -16.81 -31.18 0.64
CA GLN A 98 -16.49 -31.20 2.06
C GLN A 98 -17.59 -30.58 2.94
N VAL A 99 -18.21 -29.48 2.48
CA VAL A 99 -19.23 -28.76 3.27
C VAL A 99 -20.67 -29.19 2.98
N ALA A 100 -20.89 -30.10 2.02
CA ALA A 100 -22.22 -30.49 1.54
C ALA A 100 -23.19 -30.96 2.64
N ALA A 101 -22.69 -31.57 3.71
CA ALA A 101 -23.49 -32.11 4.81
C ALA A 101 -23.65 -31.14 6.00
N HIS A 102 -23.03 -29.97 5.98
CA HIS A 102 -22.85 -29.12 7.16
C HIS A 102 -23.68 -27.82 7.07
N PRO A 103 -24.89 -27.76 7.67
CA PRO A 103 -25.74 -26.57 7.64
C PRO A 103 -25.17 -25.36 8.38
N SER A 104 -24.16 -25.55 9.24
CA SER A 104 -23.40 -24.46 9.86
C SER A 104 -22.67 -23.60 8.83
N VAL A 105 -22.31 -24.14 7.65
CA VAL A 105 -21.70 -23.35 6.58
C VAL A 105 -22.78 -22.52 5.90
N ARG A 106 -22.75 -21.19 6.14
CA ARG A 106 -23.78 -20.25 5.67
C ARG A 106 -23.39 -19.49 4.42
N ALA A 107 -22.09 -19.27 4.22
CA ALA A 107 -21.62 -18.55 3.05
C ALA A 107 -20.21 -18.95 2.60
N ILE A 108 -19.95 -18.82 1.30
CA ILE A 108 -18.63 -18.98 0.68
C ILE A 108 -18.12 -17.63 0.17
N GLY A 109 -16.94 -17.23 0.64
CA GLY A 109 -16.20 -16.07 0.14
C GLY A 109 -15.43 -16.44 -1.12
N LEU A 110 -15.78 -15.83 -2.26
CA LEU A 110 -15.20 -16.17 -3.56
C LEU A 110 -13.83 -15.51 -3.77
N ALA A 111 -13.63 -14.28 -3.28
CA ALA A 111 -12.36 -13.59 -3.34
C ALA A 111 -12.28 -12.43 -2.33
N ARG A 112 -11.07 -11.91 -2.11
CA ARG A 112 -10.81 -10.79 -1.19
C ARG A 112 -9.90 -9.75 -1.79
N LEU A 113 -10.29 -8.48 -1.65
CA LEU A 113 -9.50 -7.31 -2.04
C LEU A 113 -9.01 -7.37 -3.50
N VAL A 114 -9.75 -8.05 -4.36
CA VAL A 114 -9.45 -8.18 -5.79
C VAL A 114 -9.95 -6.97 -6.56
N ASP A 115 -9.53 -6.85 -7.82
CA ASP A 115 -9.91 -5.75 -8.71
C ASP A 115 -11.38 -5.82 -9.15
N THR A 116 -12.31 -5.44 -8.28
CA THR A 116 -13.75 -5.38 -8.60
C THR A 116 -14.16 -4.09 -9.29
N ALA A 117 -13.22 -3.16 -9.52
CA ALA A 117 -13.46 -1.96 -10.32
C ALA A 117 -13.47 -2.23 -11.83
N ASP A 118 -12.85 -3.33 -12.27
CA ASP A 118 -12.88 -3.80 -13.65
C ASP A 118 -14.07 -4.76 -13.87
N PRO A 119 -15.02 -4.43 -14.78
CA PRO A 119 -16.19 -5.28 -15.02
C PRO A 119 -15.86 -6.66 -15.58
N SER A 120 -14.66 -6.87 -16.14
CA SER A 120 -14.24 -8.20 -16.60
C SER A 120 -14.03 -9.19 -15.45
N ALA A 121 -13.85 -8.71 -14.21
CA ALA A 121 -13.81 -9.56 -13.03
C ALA A 121 -15.16 -10.25 -12.73
N CYS A 122 -16.28 -9.67 -13.17
CA CYS A 122 -17.61 -10.12 -12.77
C CYS A 122 -17.94 -11.55 -13.24
N VAL A 123 -17.44 -11.94 -14.41
CA VAL A 123 -17.56 -13.31 -14.94
C VAL A 123 -17.00 -14.37 -13.99
N TYR A 124 -15.92 -14.05 -13.27
CA TYR A 124 -15.34 -14.97 -12.29
C TYR A 124 -16.34 -15.30 -11.18
N PHE A 125 -17.03 -14.27 -10.66
CA PHE A 125 -18.01 -14.43 -9.58
C PHE A 125 -19.30 -15.09 -10.06
N GLU A 126 -19.80 -14.71 -11.23
CA GLU A 126 -21.01 -15.29 -11.82
C GLU A 126 -20.89 -16.80 -12.01
N VAL A 127 -19.75 -17.25 -12.57
CA VAL A 127 -19.51 -18.68 -12.82
C VAL A 127 -19.42 -19.45 -11.50
N LEU A 128 -18.64 -18.96 -10.53
CA LEU A 128 -18.51 -19.66 -9.25
C LEU A 128 -19.80 -19.65 -8.44
N ARG A 129 -20.57 -18.57 -8.46
CA ARG A 129 -21.91 -18.51 -7.85
C ARG A 129 -22.84 -19.54 -8.45
N ALA A 130 -22.89 -19.64 -9.78
CA ALA A 130 -23.73 -20.62 -10.46
C ALA A 130 -23.35 -22.06 -10.06
N ASP A 131 -22.05 -22.34 -9.89
CA ASP A 131 -21.57 -23.64 -9.40
C ASP A 131 -22.00 -23.91 -7.95
N VAL A 132 -21.93 -22.91 -7.05
CA VAL A 132 -22.45 -23.02 -5.66
C VAL A 132 -23.94 -23.28 -5.66
N GLN A 133 -24.73 -22.45 -6.36
CA GLN A 133 -26.18 -22.52 -6.37
C GLN A 133 -26.70 -23.84 -6.97
N ARG A 134 -25.96 -24.46 -7.90
CA ARG A 134 -26.31 -25.77 -8.44
C ARG A 134 -26.23 -26.89 -7.40
N VAL A 135 -25.29 -26.79 -6.44
CA VAL A 135 -25.04 -27.83 -5.43
C VAL A 135 -25.80 -27.55 -4.14
N ARG A 136 -25.84 -26.29 -3.69
CA ARG A 136 -26.47 -25.82 -2.45
C ARG A 136 -27.14 -24.44 -2.69
N PRO A 137 -28.40 -24.39 -3.19
CA PRO A 137 -29.10 -23.14 -3.52
C PRO A 137 -29.25 -22.13 -2.37
N GLU A 138 -29.26 -22.62 -1.13
CA GLU A 138 -29.39 -21.83 0.09
C GLU A 138 -28.06 -21.26 0.60
N LEU A 139 -26.93 -21.71 0.05
CA LEU A 139 -25.61 -21.27 0.46
C LEU A 139 -25.31 -19.92 -0.19
N GLN A 140 -25.04 -18.91 0.64
CA GLN A 140 -24.78 -17.56 0.14
C GLN A 140 -23.35 -17.46 -0.40
N VAL A 141 -23.14 -16.58 -1.36
CA VAL A 141 -21.81 -16.21 -1.86
C VAL A 141 -21.53 -14.73 -1.65
N TYR A 142 -20.27 -14.41 -1.38
CA TYR A 142 -19.82 -13.04 -1.20
C TYR A 142 -18.40 -12.85 -1.70
N TYR A 143 -17.96 -11.59 -1.78
CA TYR A 143 -16.55 -11.24 -1.84
C TYR A 143 -16.26 -10.05 -0.92
N GLU A 144 -14.99 -9.82 -0.63
CA GLU A 144 -14.54 -8.63 0.09
C GLU A 144 -13.87 -7.64 -0.87
N THR A 145 -14.21 -6.35 -0.78
CA THR A 145 -13.63 -5.29 -1.63
C THR A 145 -13.19 -4.05 -0.86
N ARG A 146 -12.33 -3.27 -1.51
CA ARG A 146 -11.86 -1.94 -1.12
C ARG A 146 -12.44 -0.85 -2.02
N PHE A 147 -12.97 -1.24 -3.18
CA PHE A 147 -13.54 -0.34 -4.16
C PHE A 147 -14.99 -0.09 -3.75
N ILE A 148 -15.25 1.05 -3.11
CA ILE A 148 -16.62 1.36 -2.67
C ILE A 148 -17.43 1.86 -3.85
N GLU A 149 -17.14 3.06 -4.36
CA GLU A 149 -17.91 3.65 -5.47
C GLU A 149 -17.59 3.00 -6.83
N ALA A 150 -16.36 2.51 -7.00
CA ALA A 150 -15.89 1.98 -8.27
C ALA A 150 -16.29 0.52 -8.53
N ASP A 151 -16.85 -0.19 -7.55
CA ASP A 151 -17.23 -1.60 -7.70
C ASP A 151 -18.21 -1.81 -8.86
N ARG A 152 -17.96 -2.86 -9.65
CA ARG A 152 -18.79 -3.24 -10.81
C ARG A 152 -19.44 -4.62 -10.66
N CYS A 153 -19.09 -5.39 -9.63
CA CYS A 153 -19.46 -6.80 -9.54
C CYS A 153 -20.40 -7.12 -8.37
N GLY A 154 -20.87 -6.14 -7.61
CA GLY A 154 -21.69 -6.37 -6.42
C GLY A 154 -22.97 -7.17 -6.67
N GLN A 155 -23.57 -7.03 -7.85
CA GLN A 155 -24.79 -7.74 -8.24
C GLN A 155 -24.57 -9.23 -8.58
N THR A 156 -23.31 -9.63 -8.76
CA THR A 156 -22.96 -11.02 -9.11
C THR A 156 -22.98 -11.95 -7.92
N VAL A 157 -23.05 -11.43 -6.69
CA VAL A 157 -23.05 -12.18 -5.42
C VAL A 157 -24.27 -11.85 -4.56
N ASP A 158 -24.46 -12.57 -3.45
CA ASP A 158 -25.62 -12.34 -2.58
C ASP A 158 -25.41 -11.16 -1.63
N PHE A 159 -24.17 -10.90 -1.21
CA PHE A 159 -23.78 -9.69 -0.48
C PHE A 159 -22.28 -9.39 -0.66
N VAL A 160 -21.86 -8.17 -0.33
CA VAL A 160 -20.46 -7.74 -0.36
C VAL A 160 -19.95 -7.41 1.03
N LEU A 161 -18.68 -7.69 1.29
CA LEU A 161 -18.00 -7.26 2.51
C LEU A 161 -17.04 -6.12 2.22
N VAL A 162 -17.04 -5.08 3.05
CA VAL A 162 -16.06 -3.99 2.97
C VAL A 162 -14.93 -4.18 3.99
N ASP A 163 -13.70 -3.85 3.59
CA ASP A 163 -12.53 -3.81 4.48
C ASP A 163 -12.53 -2.51 5.29
N ALA A 164 -12.79 -2.59 6.59
CA ALA A 164 -12.85 -1.43 7.51
C ALA A 164 -11.66 -1.41 8.49
N ARG A 165 -10.51 -1.99 8.10
CA ARG A 165 -9.28 -1.90 8.89
C ARG A 165 -8.75 -0.48 8.91
N ASP A 166 -8.40 0.00 10.09
CA ASP A 166 -7.82 1.33 10.35
C ASP A 166 -8.69 2.51 9.88
N VAL A 167 -9.95 2.26 9.52
CA VAL A 167 -10.90 3.30 9.13
C VAL A 167 -11.41 4.00 10.38
N SER A 168 -11.35 5.34 10.40
CA SER A 168 -11.79 6.14 11.54
C SER A 168 -13.31 6.16 11.76
N ASP A 169 -14.10 5.97 10.69
CA ASP A 169 -15.55 5.83 10.76
C ASP A 169 -16.06 4.70 9.81
N PRO A 170 -16.09 3.44 10.28
CA PRO A 170 -16.65 2.30 9.55
C PRO A 170 -18.12 2.46 9.16
N LEU A 171 -18.91 3.21 9.92
CA LEU A 171 -20.32 3.44 9.57
C LEU A 171 -20.42 4.34 8.33
N ARG A 172 -19.58 5.37 8.23
CA ARG A 172 -19.49 6.19 7.02
C ARG A 172 -19.09 5.38 5.79
N LEU A 173 -18.22 4.38 5.96
CA LEU A 173 -17.84 3.46 4.87
C LEU A 173 -19.05 2.68 4.35
N LEU A 174 -19.89 2.14 5.25
CA LEU A 174 -21.13 1.46 4.88
C LEU A 174 -22.15 2.40 4.23
N GLN A 175 -22.29 3.62 4.74
CA GLN A 175 -23.18 4.63 4.16
C GLN A 175 -22.77 4.98 2.73
N ARG A 176 -21.46 5.14 2.47
CA ARG A 176 -20.93 5.36 1.11
C ARG A 176 -21.26 4.19 0.19
N TRP A 177 -21.11 2.95 0.68
CA TRP A 177 -21.51 1.78 -0.09
C TRP A 177 -23.00 1.79 -0.41
N GLN A 178 -23.86 1.98 0.58
CA GLN A 178 -25.32 2.00 0.38
C GLN A 178 -25.78 3.13 -0.55
N GLN A 179 -25.08 4.26 -0.55
CA GLN A 179 -25.32 5.37 -1.48
C GLN A 179 -24.90 5.02 -2.92
N ALA A 180 -23.75 4.35 -3.08
CA ALA A 180 -23.25 3.96 -4.41
C ALA A 180 -23.98 2.75 -5.00
N HIS A 181 -24.38 1.79 -4.14
CA HIS A 181 -24.94 0.48 -4.50
C HIS A 181 -26.18 0.15 -3.65
N PRO A 182 -27.29 0.87 -3.82
CA PRO A 182 -28.45 0.79 -2.92
C PRO A 182 -29.15 -0.59 -2.91
N THR A 183 -28.97 -1.40 -3.95
CA THR A 183 -29.60 -2.71 -4.09
C THR A 183 -28.71 -3.88 -3.66
N VAL A 184 -27.43 -3.63 -3.37
CA VAL A 184 -26.46 -4.69 -3.04
C VAL A 184 -26.27 -4.75 -1.53
N PRO A 185 -26.67 -5.85 -0.86
CA PRO A 185 -26.47 -6.01 0.57
C PRO A 185 -24.99 -5.94 0.95
N VAL A 186 -24.70 -5.35 2.11
CA VAL A 186 -23.33 -5.09 2.56
C VAL A 186 -23.09 -5.46 4.01
N GLY A 187 -21.91 -5.99 4.29
CA GLY A 187 -21.38 -6.22 5.64
C GLY A 187 -19.97 -5.68 5.80
N ILE A 188 -19.41 -5.80 7.00
CA ILE A 188 -18.01 -5.47 7.28
C ILE A 188 -17.21 -6.77 7.38
N GLY A 189 -16.29 -6.95 6.44
CA GLY A 189 -15.46 -8.15 6.39
C GLY A 189 -14.31 -8.13 7.38
N ARG A 190 -13.79 -6.94 7.69
CA ARG A 190 -12.67 -6.77 8.62
C ARG A 190 -12.80 -5.46 9.38
N LEU A 191 -13.15 -5.54 10.66
CA LEU A 191 -13.19 -4.41 11.59
C LEU A 191 -12.04 -4.51 12.58
N GLY A 192 -11.15 -3.53 12.60
CA GLY A 192 -10.09 -3.48 13.61
C GLY A 192 -9.04 -2.42 13.34
N THR A 193 -8.13 -2.26 14.29
CA THR A 193 -6.92 -1.47 14.11
C THR A 193 -5.71 -2.27 14.57
N TRP A 194 -4.56 -2.03 13.96
CA TRP A 194 -3.32 -2.73 14.32
C TRP A 194 -2.77 -2.25 15.66
N VAL A 195 -1.99 -3.12 16.29
CA VAL A 195 -1.33 -2.86 17.57
C VAL A 195 0.18 -2.75 17.38
N ARG A 196 0.75 -1.69 17.92
CA ARG A 196 2.19 -1.42 17.95
C ARG A 196 2.93 -2.45 18.79
N SER A 197 4.22 -2.59 18.53
CA SER A 197 5.01 -3.67 19.12
C SER A 197 5.82 -3.29 20.35
N ASP A 198 5.85 -2.01 20.69
CA ASP A 198 6.55 -1.51 21.86
C ASP A 198 5.77 -1.73 23.17
N THR A 199 6.37 -1.27 24.26
CA THR A 199 5.83 -1.39 25.62
C THR A 199 4.89 -0.25 25.99
N LEU A 200 4.60 0.71 25.09
CA LEU A 200 3.72 1.83 25.40
C LEU A 200 2.28 1.34 25.59
N ARG A 201 1.58 1.95 26.54
CA ARG A 201 0.23 1.54 26.97
C ARG A 201 -0.71 2.72 27.14
N GLY A 202 -2.00 2.44 27.03
CA GLY A 202 -3.09 3.35 27.37
C GLY A 202 -3.88 3.87 26.16
N ARG A 203 -5.14 4.25 26.41
CA ARG A 203 -6.13 4.62 25.38
C ARG A 203 -5.85 5.91 24.63
N ARG A 204 -4.84 6.71 25.02
CA ARG A 204 -4.38 7.91 24.30
C ARG A 204 -3.13 7.66 23.47
N VAL A 205 -2.51 6.49 23.61
CA VAL A 205 -1.34 6.08 22.82
C VAL A 205 -1.86 5.42 21.53
N PRO A 206 -1.68 6.02 20.35
CA PRO A 206 -2.15 5.42 19.10
C PRO A 206 -1.57 4.02 18.91
N HIS A 207 -2.43 3.10 18.49
CA HIS A 207 -2.12 1.68 18.26
C HIS A 207 -1.63 0.90 19.49
N ALA A 208 -1.79 1.41 20.72
CA ALA A 208 -1.58 0.59 21.92
C ALA A 208 -2.68 -0.49 22.09
N PRO A 209 -2.46 -1.55 22.88
CA PRO A 209 -3.49 -2.57 23.14
C PRO A 209 -4.81 -1.98 23.67
N GLU A 210 -4.75 -0.98 24.56
CA GLU A 210 -5.94 -0.28 25.09
C GLU A 210 -6.58 0.66 24.06
N TRP A 211 -5.81 1.16 23.09
CA TRP A 211 -6.34 1.93 21.96
C TRP A 211 -7.19 1.04 21.05
N GLN A 212 -6.70 -0.16 20.73
CA GLN A 212 -7.46 -1.17 19.98
C GLN A 212 -8.76 -1.53 20.71
N ALA A 213 -8.68 -1.76 22.01
CA ALA A 213 -9.86 -2.07 22.83
C ALA A 213 -10.90 -0.94 22.80
N ARG A 214 -10.46 0.31 22.98
CA ARG A 214 -11.35 1.48 22.89
C ARG A 214 -11.95 1.65 21.50
N TYR A 215 -11.16 1.43 20.45
CA TYR A 215 -11.63 1.46 19.06
C TYR A 215 -12.78 0.46 18.85
N LEU A 216 -12.61 -0.79 19.25
CA LEU A 216 -13.66 -1.82 19.09
C LEU A 216 -14.89 -1.51 19.95
N GLU A 217 -14.71 -1.07 21.21
CA GLU A 217 -15.82 -0.71 22.10
C GLU A 217 -16.73 0.35 21.48
N GLN A 218 -16.13 1.40 20.91
CA GLN A 218 -16.86 2.49 20.28
C GLN A 218 -17.57 2.05 19.00
N HIS A 219 -16.86 1.35 18.12
CA HIS A 219 -17.38 1.01 16.79
C HIS A 219 -18.39 -0.12 16.80
N LEU A 220 -18.20 -1.16 17.61
CA LEU A 220 -19.18 -2.26 17.71
C LEU A 220 -20.55 -1.75 18.18
N ARG A 221 -20.56 -0.92 19.23
CA ARG A 221 -21.79 -0.26 19.73
C ARG A 221 -22.43 0.62 18.67
N ARG A 222 -21.63 1.43 17.96
CA ARG A 222 -22.14 2.36 16.95
C ARG A 222 -22.71 1.64 15.71
N LEU A 223 -22.21 0.45 15.39
CA LEU A 223 -22.70 -0.36 14.29
C LEU A 223 -23.96 -1.16 14.65
N GLN A 224 -24.20 -1.40 15.95
CA GLN A 224 -25.31 -2.20 16.42
C GLN A 224 -26.66 -1.58 16.04
N GLY A 225 -27.50 -2.34 15.33
CA GLY A 225 -28.84 -1.93 14.92
C GLY A 225 -28.88 -0.83 13.87
N THR A 226 -27.74 -0.40 13.33
CA THR A 226 -27.68 0.69 12.33
C THR A 226 -27.81 0.20 10.89
N PHE A 227 -27.48 -1.07 10.63
CA PHE A 227 -27.64 -1.70 9.32
C PHE A 227 -27.84 -3.21 9.46
N THR A 228 -28.28 -3.84 8.38
CA THR A 228 -28.46 -5.30 8.29
C THR A 228 -27.31 -5.91 7.49
N GLY A 229 -26.49 -6.75 8.13
CA GLY A 229 -25.39 -7.46 7.48
C GLY A 229 -24.40 -8.02 8.51
N PRO A 230 -23.49 -8.92 8.11
CA PRO A 230 -22.50 -9.48 9.02
C PRO A 230 -21.38 -8.45 9.33
N VAL A 231 -20.85 -8.50 10.55
CA VAL A 231 -19.67 -7.73 10.99
C VAL A 231 -18.65 -8.69 11.56
N PHE A 232 -17.45 -8.72 10.97
CA PHE A 232 -16.35 -9.54 11.45
C PHE A 232 -15.24 -8.69 12.07
N VAL A 233 -14.97 -8.93 13.35
CA VAL A 233 -13.80 -8.35 14.03
C VAL A 233 -12.53 -9.04 13.50
N TYR A 234 -11.59 -8.23 13.03
CA TYR A 234 -10.31 -8.66 12.50
C TYR A 234 -9.25 -8.48 13.57
N ARG A 235 -8.67 -9.54 14.16
CA ARG A 235 -8.86 -10.99 13.93
C ARG A 235 -8.64 -11.76 15.25
N TRP A 236 -8.85 -13.08 15.30
CA TRP A 236 -8.64 -13.87 16.54
C TRP A 236 -7.22 -13.75 17.13
N ARG A 237 -6.21 -13.96 16.28
CA ARG A 237 -4.79 -13.97 16.65
C ARG A 237 -3.96 -13.31 15.56
N ASP A 238 -2.90 -12.60 15.94
CA ASP A 238 -1.90 -12.09 15.00
C ASP A 238 -1.35 -13.22 14.11
N VAL A 239 -0.95 -12.87 12.90
CA VAL A 239 -0.32 -13.81 11.96
C VAL A 239 0.93 -13.23 11.32
N ARG A 240 1.83 -14.12 10.92
CA ARG A 240 2.99 -13.74 10.11
C ARG A 240 2.55 -13.55 8.66
N ARG A 241 3.19 -12.59 8.00
CA ARG A 241 3.03 -12.30 6.57
C ARG A 241 4.32 -12.63 5.84
N THR A 242 4.19 -13.12 4.62
CA THR A 242 5.33 -13.29 3.69
C THR A 242 5.77 -11.93 3.14
N SER A 243 4.80 -11.09 2.75
CA SER A 243 5.04 -9.76 2.20
C SER A 243 4.82 -8.65 3.25
N PRO A 244 5.66 -7.60 3.25
CA PRO A 244 5.60 -6.56 4.27
C PRO A 244 4.42 -5.61 4.07
N ALA A 245 3.79 -5.21 5.17
CA ALA A 245 2.84 -4.10 5.24
C ALA A 245 3.54 -2.86 5.81
N LEU A 246 3.76 -1.85 4.97
CA LEU A 246 4.64 -0.71 5.29
C LEU A 246 4.11 0.21 6.40
N HIS A 247 2.80 0.25 6.60
CA HIS A 247 2.16 1.05 7.66
C HIS A 247 2.28 0.43 9.05
N LEU A 248 2.65 -0.85 9.16
CA LEU A 248 2.75 -1.56 10.43
C LEU A 248 4.11 -1.36 11.12
N ASP A 249 4.08 -1.31 12.44
CA ASP A 249 5.30 -1.28 13.28
C ASP A 249 6.08 -2.61 13.25
N ARG A 250 5.44 -3.73 12.90
CA ARG A 250 6.11 -4.97 12.48
C ARG A 250 5.63 -5.34 11.08
N PRO A 251 6.36 -5.07 10.00
CA PRO A 251 5.81 -5.14 8.63
C PRO A 251 5.44 -6.55 8.21
N PHE A 252 6.12 -7.55 8.78
CA PHE A 252 5.89 -8.97 8.52
C PHE A 252 4.93 -9.63 9.53
N VAL A 253 4.28 -8.84 10.38
CA VAL A 253 3.31 -9.33 11.37
C VAL A 253 2.03 -8.52 11.25
N GLU A 254 0.93 -9.20 10.96
CA GLU A 254 -0.39 -8.59 10.93
C GLU A 254 -0.93 -8.48 12.36
N SER A 255 -0.60 -7.37 13.03
CA SER A 255 -0.82 -7.19 14.46
C SER A 255 -2.22 -6.70 14.85
N TYR A 256 -3.26 -7.23 14.19
CA TYR A 256 -4.67 -6.89 14.43
C TYR A 256 -5.38 -7.85 15.40
N GLY A 257 -4.69 -8.89 15.87
CA GLY A 257 -5.27 -9.93 16.71
C GLY A 257 -5.89 -9.40 18.00
N LEU A 258 -6.95 -10.06 18.47
CA LEU A 258 -7.38 -10.01 19.87
C LEU A 258 -6.35 -10.73 20.77
N HIS A 259 -5.60 -11.66 20.18
CA HIS A 259 -4.43 -12.30 20.77
C HIS A 259 -3.18 -11.96 19.96
N ASP A 260 -2.05 -11.82 20.65
CA ASP A 260 -0.76 -11.65 19.98
C ASP A 260 -0.25 -12.94 19.31
N LEU A 261 0.94 -12.88 18.70
CA LEU A 261 1.57 -14.04 18.07
C LEU A 261 1.83 -15.19 19.04
N GLN A 262 1.95 -14.93 20.34
CA GLN A 262 2.17 -15.93 21.39
C GLN A 262 0.86 -16.51 21.92
N GLY A 263 -0.28 -15.95 21.52
CA GLY A 263 -1.60 -16.37 21.98
C GLY A 263 -2.02 -15.71 23.29
N GLN A 264 -1.34 -14.65 23.72
CA GLN A 264 -1.72 -13.85 24.88
C GLN A 264 -2.86 -12.91 24.51
N ALA A 265 -3.91 -12.89 25.33
CA ALA A 265 -5.07 -12.04 25.11
C ALA A 265 -4.72 -10.55 25.35
N ARG A 266 -5.23 -9.68 24.47
CA ARG A 266 -5.17 -8.23 24.61
C ARG A 266 -6.45 -7.72 25.29
N PRO A 267 -6.44 -6.49 25.85
CA PRO A 267 -7.66 -5.90 26.43
C PRO A 267 -8.85 -5.86 25.47
N ALA A 268 -8.60 -5.81 24.16
CA ALA A 268 -9.61 -5.88 23.11
C ALA A 268 -10.43 -7.19 23.13
N PHE A 269 -9.85 -8.30 23.57
CA PHE A 269 -10.55 -9.58 23.71
C PHE A 269 -11.75 -9.46 24.67
N GLU A 270 -11.53 -8.82 25.82
CA GLU A 270 -12.57 -8.62 26.83
C GLU A 270 -13.70 -7.74 26.33
N VAL A 271 -13.38 -6.70 25.54
CA VAL A 271 -14.37 -5.85 24.89
C VAL A 271 -15.27 -6.64 23.94
N VAL A 272 -14.65 -7.45 23.08
CA VAL A 272 -15.39 -8.26 22.10
C VAL A 272 -16.24 -9.31 22.80
N ARG A 273 -15.67 -10.03 23.79
CA ARG A 273 -16.41 -11.02 24.59
C ARG A 273 -17.58 -10.38 25.32
N GLY A 274 -17.36 -9.26 26.01
CA GLY A 274 -18.41 -8.55 26.74
C GLY A 274 -19.53 -8.06 25.83
N PHE A 275 -19.18 -7.59 24.62
CA PHE A 275 -20.15 -7.16 23.61
C PHE A 275 -20.95 -8.34 23.04
N PHE A 276 -20.30 -9.43 22.62
CA PHE A 276 -20.96 -10.60 22.05
C PHE A 276 -21.85 -11.34 23.04
N THR A 277 -21.43 -11.46 24.29
CA THR A 277 -22.22 -12.12 25.35
C THR A 277 -23.25 -11.20 26.00
N GLY A 278 -23.19 -9.89 25.76
CA GLY A 278 -24.02 -8.89 26.44
C GLY A 278 -23.70 -8.69 27.93
N THR A 279 -22.63 -9.31 28.44
CA THR A 279 -22.30 -9.32 29.88
C THR A 279 -21.61 -8.05 30.35
N GLN A 280 -20.82 -7.41 29.49
CA GLN A 280 -20.06 -6.20 29.83
C GLN A 280 -19.94 -5.27 28.64
N THR A 281 -20.42 -4.04 28.82
CA THR A 281 -20.35 -3.05 27.75
C THR A 281 -19.37 -1.91 28.09
N ILE A 282 -19.12 -1.61 29.37
CA ILE A 282 -18.29 -0.48 29.79
C ILE A 282 -16.92 -0.98 30.28
N PHE A 283 -15.86 -0.36 29.75
CA PHE A 283 -14.47 -0.68 30.10
C PHE A 283 -13.69 0.56 30.53
N ALA A 284 -12.97 0.44 31.65
CA ALA A 284 -12.04 1.44 32.13
C ALA A 284 -10.62 1.08 31.68
N PHE A 285 -10.04 1.90 30.80
CA PHE A 285 -8.65 1.74 30.35
C PHE A 285 -7.80 2.90 30.83
N PRO A 286 -6.54 2.65 31.23
CA PRO A 286 -5.63 3.72 31.60
C PRO A 286 -5.46 4.71 30.44
N ALA A 287 -5.34 6.00 30.76
CA ALA A 287 -5.19 7.04 29.75
C ALA A 287 -3.91 6.85 28.92
N GLY A 288 -2.78 6.57 29.58
CA GLY A 288 -1.46 6.54 28.94
C GLY A 288 -0.97 7.93 28.54
N ILE A 289 0.32 8.01 28.23
CA ILE A 289 0.98 9.23 27.75
C ILE A 289 1.42 8.97 26.30
N PRO A 290 0.88 9.72 25.31
CA PRO A 290 1.30 9.55 23.92
C PRO A 290 2.79 9.84 23.76
N PRO A 291 3.49 9.13 22.85
CA PRO A 291 4.89 9.40 22.59
C PRO A 291 5.09 10.84 22.11
N ALA A 292 6.26 11.42 22.41
CA ALA A 292 6.65 12.72 21.90
C ALA A 292 6.55 12.73 20.36
N ARG A 293 6.20 13.88 19.79
CA ARG A 293 6.15 14.03 18.33
C ARG A 293 7.53 13.71 17.75
N PRO A 294 7.58 13.04 16.58
CA PRO A 294 8.86 12.72 15.94
C PRO A 294 9.65 14.01 15.67
N TRP A 295 10.97 13.92 15.83
CA TRP A 295 11.91 15.00 15.51
C TRP A 295 11.67 15.51 14.07
N PRO A 296 11.63 16.85 13.82
CA PRO A 296 11.27 17.43 12.53
C PRO A 296 12.42 17.34 11.51
N TRP A 297 12.92 16.12 11.27
CA TRP A 297 14.10 15.84 10.46
C TRP A 297 13.97 16.39 9.03
N ALA A 298 12.78 16.29 8.41
CA ALA A 298 12.56 16.66 7.02
C ALA A 298 12.79 18.16 6.79
N VAL A 299 12.30 18.98 7.71
CA VAL A 299 12.49 20.45 7.66
C VAL A 299 13.96 20.79 7.84
N LEU A 300 14.63 20.18 8.82
CA LEU A 300 16.04 20.43 9.10
C LEU A 300 16.94 20.01 7.93
N MET A 301 16.70 18.85 7.33
CA MET A 301 17.43 18.41 6.14
C MET A 301 17.10 19.26 4.92
N GLY A 302 15.85 19.71 4.76
CA GLY A 302 15.42 20.59 3.67
C GLY A 302 16.10 21.96 3.67
N TRP A 303 16.45 22.48 4.85
CA TRP A 303 17.24 23.71 4.97
C TRP A 303 18.68 23.55 4.47
N GLY A 304 19.25 22.34 4.51
CA GLY A 304 20.63 22.07 4.07
C GLY A 304 20.89 22.50 2.62
N PRO A 305 20.16 21.99 1.62
CA PRO A 305 20.26 22.43 0.23
C PRO A 305 20.07 23.93 0.04
N ILE A 306 19.11 24.54 0.74
CA ILE A 306 18.82 25.98 0.64
C ILE A 306 20.02 26.80 1.12
N VAL A 307 20.55 26.47 2.30
CA VAL A 307 21.72 27.14 2.87
C VAL A 307 22.94 26.97 1.95
N LEU A 308 23.19 25.77 1.42
CA LEU A 308 24.30 25.52 0.49
C LEU A 308 24.19 26.39 -0.78
N LEU A 309 22.99 26.52 -1.36
CA LEU A 309 22.77 27.39 -2.51
C LEU A 309 22.99 28.86 -2.17
N VAL A 310 22.47 29.33 -1.02
CA VAL A 310 22.63 30.72 -0.57
C VAL A 310 24.10 31.04 -0.30
N LEU A 311 24.84 30.19 0.39
CA LEU A 311 26.27 30.38 0.64
C LEU A 311 27.05 30.38 -0.68
N SER A 312 26.74 29.45 -1.59
CA SER A 312 27.36 29.40 -2.93
C SER A 312 27.12 30.68 -3.72
N TYR A 313 25.88 31.19 -3.71
CA TYR A 313 25.51 32.44 -4.37
C TYR A 313 26.16 33.66 -3.72
N ARG A 314 26.22 33.71 -2.38
CA ARG A 314 26.77 34.84 -1.62
C ARG A 314 28.28 34.96 -1.77
N PHE A 315 28.99 33.83 -1.68
CA PHE A 315 30.46 33.81 -1.59
C PHE A 315 31.17 33.55 -2.92
N SER A 316 30.50 33.04 -3.95
CA SER A 316 31.12 32.81 -5.27
C SER A 316 30.55 33.75 -6.35
N PRO A 317 31.27 34.81 -6.74
CA PRO A 317 30.88 35.68 -7.85
C PRO A 317 30.72 34.93 -9.17
N LEU A 318 31.61 33.96 -9.41
CA LEU A 318 31.59 33.09 -10.57
C LEU A 318 30.32 32.22 -10.62
N PHE A 319 29.81 31.77 -9.47
CA PHE A 319 28.56 31.01 -9.41
C PHE A 319 27.35 31.87 -9.77
N ARG A 320 27.32 33.14 -9.34
CA ARG A 320 26.28 34.10 -9.76
C ARG A 320 26.32 34.34 -11.26
N LEU A 321 27.51 34.55 -11.83
CA LEU A 321 27.70 34.72 -13.27
C LEU A 321 27.25 33.47 -14.04
N LEU A 322 27.64 32.29 -13.58
CA LEU A 322 27.27 31.02 -14.18
C LEU A 322 25.74 30.81 -14.19
N GLY A 323 25.07 31.08 -13.06
CA GLY A 323 23.61 30.99 -12.96
C GLY A 323 22.90 31.98 -13.89
N MET A 324 23.36 33.24 -13.94
CA MET A 324 22.81 34.22 -14.88
C MET A 324 23.01 33.80 -16.33
N ARG A 325 24.19 33.28 -16.69
CA ARG A 325 24.48 32.76 -18.03
C ARG A 325 23.56 31.60 -18.39
N TYR A 326 23.35 30.65 -17.48
CA TYR A 326 22.50 29.49 -17.71
C TYR A 326 21.02 29.85 -17.96
N PHE A 327 20.45 30.79 -17.19
CA PHE A 327 19.03 31.15 -17.32
C PHE A 327 18.74 32.28 -18.31
N ARG A 328 19.70 33.16 -18.62
CA ARG A 328 19.43 34.40 -19.37
C ARG A 328 20.28 34.62 -20.62
N ALA A 329 21.40 33.91 -20.81
CA ALA A 329 22.34 34.23 -21.89
C ALA A 329 22.65 33.05 -22.82
N HIS A 330 22.95 33.34 -24.10
CA HIS A 330 23.27 32.33 -25.12
C HIS A 330 24.70 31.76 -25.00
N GLY A 331 25.56 32.32 -24.15
CA GLY A 331 26.99 31.98 -24.05
C GLY A 331 27.36 30.85 -23.08
N PHE A 332 26.40 30.27 -22.34
CA PHE A 332 26.68 29.25 -21.32
C PHE A 332 27.47 28.05 -21.86
N TYR A 333 27.04 27.49 -22.99
CA TYR A 333 27.68 26.30 -23.58
C TYR A 333 29.08 26.59 -24.13
N THR A 334 29.27 27.75 -24.74
CA THR A 334 30.55 28.11 -25.35
C THR A 334 31.58 28.50 -24.29
N GLU A 335 31.25 29.43 -23.38
CA GLU A 335 32.25 29.99 -22.46
C GLU A 335 32.51 29.09 -21.25
N ALA A 336 31.46 28.66 -20.56
CA ALA A 336 31.60 27.90 -19.31
C ALA A 336 31.83 26.41 -19.58
N VAL A 337 31.18 25.84 -20.59
CA VAL A 337 31.20 24.38 -20.81
C VAL A 337 32.23 23.95 -21.86
N GLN A 338 32.39 24.62 -22.99
CA GLN A 338 33.39 24.25 -23.99
C GLN A 338 34.79 24.75 -23.61
N HIS A 339 34.93 26.03 -23.24
CA HIS A 339 36.23 26.62 -22.90
C HIS A 339 36.63 26.44 -21.43
N GLY A 340 35.70 26.04 -20.56
CA GLY A 340 35.99 25.74 -19.15
C GLY A 340 36.41 26.96 -18.33
N ARG A 341 36.14 28.17 -18.83
CA ARG A 341 36.48 29.42 -18.14
C ARG A 341 35.51 29.67 -17.00
N ASP A 342 36.00 30.28 -15.93
CA ASP A 342 35.17 30.83 -14.84
C ASP A 342 34.33 29.79 -14.05
N LEU A 343 34.77 28.52 -13.98
CA LEU A 343 34.05 27.47 -13.25
C LEU A 343 34.35 27.49 -11.74
N PRO A 344 33.36 27.78 -10.86
CA PRO A 344 33.56 27.79 -9.42
C PRO A 344 33.46 26.37 -8.84
N VAL A 345 34.58 25.65 -8.84
CA VAL A 345 34.65 24.23 -8.41
C VAL A 345 33.92 23.97 -7.08
N GLY A 346 34.20 24.77 -6.04
CA GLY A 346 33.56 24.58 -4.73
C GLY A 346 32.03 24.79 -4.76
N ALA A 347 31.55 25.80 -5.49
CA ALA A 347 30.12 26.06 -5.62
C ALA A 347 29.40 25.01 -6.49
N LEU A 348 30.10 24.43 -7.47
CA LEU A 348 29.58 23.34 -8.31
C LEU A 348 29.44 22.03 -7.53
N TRP A 349 30.39 21.72 -6.63
CA TRP A 349 30.19 20.65 -5.66
C TRP A 349 29.03 20.94 -4.72
N GLY A 350 28.94 22.17 -4.21
CA GLY A 350 27.81 22.64 -3.40
C GLY A 350 26.47 22.44 -4.09
N LEU A 351 26.37 22.75 -5.38
CA LEU A 351 25.18 22.51 -6.21
C LEU A 351 24.82 21.02 -6.30
N GLY A 352 25.81 20.14 -6.46
CA GLY A 352 25.56 18.69 -6.50
C GLY A 352 25.10 18.13 -5.16
N VAL A 353 25.72 18.57 -4.06
CA VAL A 353 25.26 18.20 -2.70
C VAL A 353 23.86 18.73 -2.44
N ALA A 354 23.58 19.98 -2.81
CA ALA A 354 22.25 20.57 -2.66
C ALA A 354 21.21 19.83 -3.51
N GLY A 355 21.52 19.53 -4.78
CA GLY A 355 20.63 18.80 -5.69
C GLY A 355 20.35 17.37 -5.21
N GLY A 356 21.39 16.64 -4.81
CA GLY A 356 21.24 15.30 -4.23
C GLY A 356 20.48 15.31 -2.89
N GLY A 357 20.68 16.34 -2.07
CA GLY A 357 19.91 16.56 -0.85
C GLY A 357 18.44 16.85 -1.11
N ALA A 358 18.13 17.70 -2.09
CA ALA A 358 16.76 17.99 -2.50
C ALA A 358 16.06 16.73 -3.03
N LEU A 359 16.78 15.94 -3.85
CA LEU A 359 16.31 14.65 -4.35
C LEU A 359 15.99 13.67 -3.19
N GLY A 360 16.92 13.54 -2.25
CA GLY A 360 16.81 12.62 -1.12
C GLY A 360 15.71 13.00 -0.14
N VAL A 361 15.60 14.28 0.25
CA VAL A 361 14.55 14.76 1.15
C VAL A 361 13.18 14.58 0.51
N THR A 362 13.04 14.95 -0.76
CA THR A 362 11.79 14.78 -1.51
C THR A 362 11.35 13.31 -1.50
N LEU A 363 12.24 12.39 -1.91
CA LEU A 363 11.90 10.97 -1.97
C LEU A 363 11.56 10.41 -0.59
N ALA A 364 12.32 10.78 0.45
CA ALA A 364 12.06 10.32 1.81
C ALA A 364 10.71 10.80 2.35
N VAL A 365 10.32 12.05 2.07
CA VAL A 365 9.00 12.58 2.43
C VAL A 365 7.88 11.87 1.65
N VAL A 366 8.05 11.69 0.34
CA VAL A 366 7.09 10.97 -0.52
C VAL A 366 6.88 9.55 -0.02
N VAL A 367 7.95 8.82 0.30
CA VAL A 367 7.88 7.46 0.84
C VAL A 367 7.10 7.41 2.16
N GLN A 368 7.26 8.41 3.05
CA GLN A 368 6.46 8.49 4.27
C GLN A 368 4.97 8.73 4.00
N MET A 369 4.63 9.58 3.03
CA MET A 369 3.24 9.84 2.63
C MET A 369 2.59 8.59 2.01
N LEU A 370 3.38 7.79 1.32
CA LEU A 370 2.94 6.61 0.57
C LEU A 370 2.86 5.32 1.39
N ARG A 371 3.36 5.30 2.63
CA ARG A 371 3.45 4.08 3.45
C ARG A 371 2.09 3.43 3.75
N GLU A 372 1.01 4.22 3.77
CA GLU A 372 -0.37 3.79 4.04
C GLU A 372 -1.17 3.56 2.73
N SER A 373 -0.55 3.79 1.56
CA SER A 373 -1.21 3.59 0.26
C SER A 373 -1.42 2.11 -0.04
N ALA A 374 -2.66 1.73 -0.37
CA ALA A 374 -3.00 0.39 -0.83
C ALA A 374 -2.25 0.01 -2.12
N ALA A 375 -2.08 0.96 -3.05
CA ALA A 375 -1.35 0.75 -4.30
C ALA A 375 0.12 0.42 -4.04
N VAL A 376 0.76 1.16 -3.14
CA VAL A 376 2.18 0.95 -2.78
C VAL A 376 2.35 -0.35 -2.01
N ALA A 377 1.47 -0.64 -1.04
CA ALA A 377 1.48 -1.89 -0.31
C ALA A 377 1.40 -3.09 -1.27
N TRP A 378 0.48 -3.05 -2.25
CA TRP A 378 0.38 -4.07 -3.27
C TRP A 378 1.61 -4.15 -4.18
N GLY A 379 2.16 -3.00 -4.62
CA GLY A 379 3.35 -2.95 -5.48
C GLY A 379 4.56 -3.60 -4.82
N VAL A 380 4.72 -3.44 -3.51
CA VAL A 380 5.79 -4.09 -2.73
C VAL A 380 5.61 -5.61 -2.67
N GLN A 381 4.38 -6.13 -2.73
CA GLN A 381 4.13 -7.58 -2.75
C GLN A 381 4.56 -8.24 -4.06
N LEU A 382 4.65 -7.49 -5.15
CA LEU A 382 5.16 -7.99 -6.43
C LEU A 382 6.68 -8.13 -6.45
N LEU A 383 7.38 -7.53 -5.48
CA LEU A 383 8.83 -7.55 -5.40
C LEU A 383 9.29 -8.81 -4.66
N SER A 384 10.54 -9.20 -4.89
CA SER A 384 11.14 -10.31 -4.15
C SER A 384 11.22 -9.98 -2.66
N PRO A 385 11.18 -11.00 -1.76
CA PRO A 385 11.25 -10.77 -0.31
C PRO A 385 12.46 -9.95 0.13
N GLU A 386 13.61 -10.11 -0.54
CA GLU A 386 14.84 -9.36 -0.24
C GLU A 386 14.71 -7.87 -0.60
N VAL A 387 14.11 -7.55 -1.75
CA VAL A 387 13.83 -6.16 -2.13
C VAL A 387 12.79 -5.55 -1.18
N GLY A 388 11.78 -6.33 -0.78
CA GLY A 388 10.80 -5.92 0.23
C GLY A 388 11.43 -5.52 1.57
N LYS A 389 12.45 -6.27 2.04
CA LYS A 389 13.21 -5.90 3.26
C LYS A 389 13.95 -4.58 3.10
N LEU A 390 14.59 -4.34 1.94
CA LEU A 390 15.28 -3.07 1.67
C LEU A 390 14.31 -1.88 1.69
N ILE A 391 13.12 -2.04 1.11
CA ILE A 391 12.07 -1.01 1.13
C ILE A 391 11.60 -0.74 2.56
N VAL A 392 11.41 -1.79 3.37
CA VAL A 392 11.06 -1.65 4.79
C VAL A 392 12.11 -0.83 5.54
N VAL A 393 13.40 -1.07 5.30
CA VAL A 393 14.48 -0.27 5.90
C VAL A 393 14.37 1.18 5.44
N ALA A 394 14.24 1.43 4.14
CA ALA A 394 14.13 2.76 3.56
C ALA A 394 12.95 3.58 4.12
N VAL A 395 11.78 2.93 4.29
CA VAL A 395 10.57 3.55 4.88
C VAL A 395 10.77 3.86 6.37
N ARG A 396 11.52 3.04 7.10
CA ARG A 396 11.72 3.22 8.55
C ARG A 396 12.81 4.21 8.90
N THR A 397 13.78 4.39 8.02
CA THR A 397 14.90 5.31 8.23
C THR A 397 14.89 6.42 7.18
N PRO A 398 13.92 7.34 7.20
CA PRO A 398 13.79 8.35 6.15
C PRO A 398 15.03 9.26 6.04
N VAL A 399 15.71 9.54 7.15
CA VAL A 399 17.02 10.24 7.15
C VAL A 399 18.08 9.41 6.42
N GLY A 400 18.14 8.10 6.71
CA GLY A 400 19.05 7.17 6.05
C GLY A 400 18.77 7.06 4.55
N LEU A 401 17.50 6.98 4.14
CA LEU A 401 17.07 7.01 2.75
C LEU A 401 17.50 8.33 2.08
N SER A 402 17.25 9.48 2.71
CA SER A 402 17.64 10.79 2.17
C SER A 402 19.16 10.87 1.95
N LEU A 403 19.96 10.39 2.91
CA LEU A 403 21.42 10.36 2.79
C LEU A 403 21.88 9.37 1.71
N PHE A 404 21.27 8.20 1.63
CA PHE A 404 21.58 7.20 0.61
C PHE A 404 21.32 7.74 -0.79
N VAL A 405 20.19 8.43 -1.01
CA VAL A 405 19.85 9.06 -2.29
C VAL A 405 20.80 10.22 -2.61
N LEU A 406 21.15 11.04 -1.62
CA LEU A 406 22.14 12.10 -1.77
C LEU A 406 23.49 11.53 -2.23
N LEU A 407 24.02 10.53 -1.53
CA LEU A 407 25.33 9.95 -1.85
C LEU A 407 25.29 9.18 -3.17
N GLY A 408 24.21 8.43 -3.40
CA GLY A 408 23.99 7.68 -4.64
C GLY A 408 23.88 8.60 -5.85
N SER A 409 23.15 9.71 -5.75
CA SER A 409 23.01 10.67 -6.86
C SER A 409 24.34 11.36 -7.19
N ILE A 410 25.08 11.81 -6.18
CA ILE A 410 26.43 12.39 -6.34
C ILE A 410 27.38 11.36 -6.98
N GLY A 411 27.39 10.12 -6.47
CA GLY A 411 28.25 9.06 -6.97
C GLY A 411 27.93 8.65 -8.41
N LEU A 412 26.67 8.37 -8.72
CA LEU A 412 26.24 7.94 -10.05
C LEU A 412 26.43 9.03 -11.10
N LEU A 413 26.05 10.28 -10.80
CA LEU A 413 26.25 11.39 -11.72
C LEU A 413 27.72 11.79 -11.83
N GLY A 414 28.51 11.60 -10.77
CA GLY A 414 29.96 11.81 -10.80
C GLY A 414 30.66 10.78 -11.67
N LEU A 415 30.32 9.50 -11.52
CA LEU A 415 30.84 8.43 -12.39
C LEU A 415 30.45 8.67 -13.84
N TRP A 416 29.20 9.07 -14.10
CA TRP A 416 28.76 9.42 -15.44
C TRP A 416 29.50 10.63 -16.00
N ALA A 417 29.69 11.70 -15.22
CA ALA A 417 30.46 12.88 -15.62
C ALA A 417 31.94 12.55 -15.90
N LEU A 418 32.54 11.65 -15.11
CA LEU A 418 33.88 11.14 -15.34
C LEU A 418 33.95 10.34 -16.65
N GLY A 419 33.00 9.42 -16.87
CA GLY A 419 32.89 8.67 -18.12
C GLY A 419 32.75 9.59 -19.32
N LEU A 420 31.92 10.63 -19.21
CA LEU A 420 31.76 11.65 -20.25
C LEU A 420 33.07 12.40 -20.52
N ALA A 421 33.78 12.84 -19.48
CA ALA A 421 35.07 13.52 -19.62
C ALA A 421 36.12 12.61 -20.30
N LEU A 422 36.16 11.33 -19.95
CA LEU A 422 37.06 10.34 -20.57
C LEU A 422 36.70 10.09 -22.04
N LEU A 423 35.42 9.88 -22.36
CA LEU A 423 34.95 9.66 -23.72
C LEU A 423 35.16 10.90 -24.61
N SER A 424 35.01 12.10 -24.04
CA SER A 424 35.22 13.35 -24.77
C SER A 424 36.65 13.54 -25.29
N ARG A 425 37.63 12.75 -24.82
CA ARG A 425 39.01 12.78 -25.33
C ARG A 425 39.11 12.43 -26.82
N TRP A 426 38.10 11.72 -27.35
CA TRP A 426 38.04 11.28 -28.74
C TRP A 426 37.26 12.29 -29.63
N GLY A 427 36.87 13.43 -29.07
CA GLY A 427 36.22 14.56 -29.73
C GLY A 427 36.66 15.90 -29.11
N TYR A 428 35.71 16.83 -28.90
CA TYR A 428 36.00 18.05 -28.13
C TYR A 428 36.23 17.72 -26.66
N ARG A 429 37.44 18.02 -26.17
CA ARG A 429 37.87 17.70 -24.80
C ARG A 429 37.12 18.54 -23.78
N ILE A 430 36.33 17.90 -22.93
CA ILE A 430 35.78 18.51 -21.72
C ILE A 430 36.36 17.83 -20.48
N GLY A 431 36.65 18.63 -19.46
CA GLY A 431 37.08 18.20 -18.15
C GLY A 431 35.91 17.74 -17.28
N PHE A 432 36.23 17.09 -16.17
CA PHE A 432 35.26 16.57 -15.22
C PHE A 432 34.28 17.65 -14.71
N MET A 433 34.78 18.84 -14.37
CA MET A 433 33.92 19.92 -13.83
C MET A 433 32.95 20.48 -14.86
N GLN A 434 33.31 20.48 -16.14
CA GLN A 434 32.41 20.85 -17.24
C GLN A 434 31.29 19.81 -17.37
N ALA A 435 31.65 18.52 -17.36
CA ALA A 435 30.69 17.41 -17.37
C ALA A 435 29.78 17.39 -16.13
N TRP A 436 30.32 17.66 -14.94
CA TRP A 436 29.57 17.77 -13.69
C TRP A 436 28.56 18.92 -13.73
N THR A 437 28.96 20.07 -14.28
CA THR A 437 28.07 21.22 -14.46
C THR A 437 26.90 20.86 -15.39
N LEU A 438 27.17 20.16 -16.49
CA LEU A 438 26.14 19.67 -17.41
C LEU A 438 25.18 18.69 -16.75
N ALA A 439 25.68 17.84 -15.85
CA ALA A 439 24.84 16.88 -15.13
C ALA A 439 23.89 17.55 -14.12
N HIS A 440 24.28 18.65 -13.47
CA HIS A 440 23.51 19.18 -12.34
C HIS A 440 22.69 20.43 -12.64
N MET A 441 23.12 21.28 -13.58
CA MET A 441 22.37 22.50 -13.93
C MET A 441 20.92 22.25 -14.40
N PRO A 442 20.64 21.21 -15.21
CA PRO A 442 19.28 20.86 -15.61
C PRO A 442 18.32 20.46 -14.48
N ARG A 443 18.86 20.11 -13.30
CA ARG A 443 18.11 19.52 -12.19
C ARG A 443 17.61 20.53 -11.15
N TRP A 444 17.69 21.83 -11.44
CA TRP A 444 17.14 22.86 -10.56
C TRP A 444 15.65 22.70 -10.19
N PRO A 445 14.76 22.08 -11.00
CA PRO A 445 13.37 21.89 -10.57
C PRO A 445 13.21 21.00 -9.33
N LEU A 446 14.24 20.20 -8.98
CA LEU A 446 14.24 19.41 -7.73
C LEU A 446 14.11 20.28 -6.48
N PHE A 447 14.63 21.50 -6.50
CA PHE A 447 14.51 22.42 -5.36
C PHE A 447 13.06 22.87 -5.16
N ALA A 448 12.35 23.20 -6.25
CA ALA A 448 10.93 23.53 -6.20
C ALA A 448 10.10 22.33 -5.74
N LEU A 449 10.44 21.14 -6.22
CA LEU A 449 9.78 19.89 -5.83
C LEU A 449 9.98 19.58 -4.33
N MET A 450 11.19 19.79 -3.79
CA MET A 450 11.47 19.65 -2.37
C MET A 450 10.63 20.61 -1.52
N ILE A 451 10.54 21.88 -1.93
CA ILE A 451 9.70 22.88 -1.24
C ILE A 451 8.24 22.44 -1.25
N ALA A 452 7.73 21.97 -2.40
CA ALA A 452 6.37 21.44 -2.51
C ALA A 452 6.16 20.25 -1.57
N ALA A 453 7.07 19.27 -1.56
CA ALA A 453 6.98 18.09 -0.70
C ALA A 453 6.96 18.45 0.80
N LEU A 454 7.72 19.46 1.22
CA LEU A 454 7.77 19.91 2.62
C LEU A 454 6.57 20.79 3.02
N SER A 455 5.89 21.41 2.06
CA SER A 455 4.79 22.37 2.32
C SER A 455 3.41 21.73 2.25
N LEU A 456 3.27 20.62 1.52
CA LEU A 456 1.97 19.97 1.31
C LEU A 456 1.56 19.11 2.51
N ARG A 457 0.24 19.02 2.75
CA ARG A 457 -0.31 18.17 3.80
C ARG A 457 0.00 16.70 3.48
N PRO A 458 0.50 15.92 4.45
CA PRO A 458 0.79 14.51 4.23
C PRO A 458 -0.50 13.74 3.95
N ALA A 459 -0.62 13.22 2.73
CA ALA A 459 -1.70 12.36 2.25
C ALA A 459 -1.16 11.44 1.14
N ALA A 460 -1.72 10.25 1.00
CA ALA A 460 -1.27 9.28 -0.01
C ALA A 460 -1.44 9.82 -1.43
N GLU A 461 -2.59 10.43 -1.75
CA GLU A 461 -2.88 11.07 -3.05
C GLU A 461 -1.79 12.08 -3.45
N VAL A 462 -1.44 12.98 -2.52
CA VAL A 462 -0.37 13.97 -2.69
C VAL A 462 0.98 13.27 -2.92
N GLY A 463 1.27 12.21 -2.16
CA GLY A 463 2.45 11.39 -2.32
C GLY A 463 2.57 10.79 -3.74
N HIS A 464 1.45 10.30 -4.30
CA HIS A 464 1.44 9.74 -5.66
C HIS A 464 1.73 10.82 -6.71
N SER A 465 1.09 11.99 -6.59
CA SER A 465 1.34 13.12 -7.49
C SER A 465 2.79 13.63 -7.40
N LEU A 466 3.34 13.71 -6.19
CA LEU A 466 4.74 14.10 -5.97
C LEU A 466 5.71 13.05 -6.53
N LEU A 467 5.41 11.76 -6.40
CA LEU A 467 6.23 10.69 -7.01
C LEU A 467 6.22 10.78 -8.54
N ALA A 468 5.04 11.01 -9.14
CA ALA A 468 4.92 11.20 -10.59
C ALA A 468 5.70 12.44 -11.06
N LEU A 469 5.59 13.55 -10.33
CA LEU A 469 6.34 14.78 -10.61
C LEU A 469 7.84 14.58 -10.40
N TRP A 470 8.25 13.81 -9.41
CA TRP A 470 9.65 13.42 -9.17
C TRP A 470 10.23 12.64 -10.36
N LEU A 471 9.50 11.62 -10.84
CA LEU A 471 9.89 10.85 -12.03
C LEU A 471 9.94 11.74 -13.28
N PHE A 472 8.99 12.66 -13.42
CA PHE A 472 8.97 13.62 -14.53
C PHE A 472 10.17 14.57 -14.49
N VAL A 473 10.49 15.13 -13.32
CA VAL A 473 11.65 16.04 -13.15
C VAL A 473 12.97 15.32 -13.44
N GLU A 474 13.14 14.07 -12.99
CA GLU A 474 14.34 13.30 -13.31
C GLU A 474 14.41 12.92 -14.80
N GLY A 475 13.29 12.52 -15.41
CA GLY A 475 13.22 12.24 -16.85
C GLY A 475 13.52 13.47 -17.70
N TRP A 476 12.94 14.61 -17.34
CA TRP A 476 13.24 15.91 -17.96
C TRP A 476 14.72 16.28 -17.78
N GLY A 477 15.23 16.16 -16.56
CA GLY A 477 16.64 16.42 -16.24
C GLY A 477 17.59 15.59 -17.09
N MET A 478 17.29 14.29 -17.28
CA MET A 478 18.02 13.42 -18.20
C MET A 478 17.97 13.92 -19.64
N VAL A 479 16.79 14.12 -20.21
CA VAL A 479 16.63 14.53 -21.62
C VAL A 479 17.35 15.85 -21.86
N ARG A 480 17.23 16.79 -20.92
CA ARG A 480 17.90 18.08 -20.98
C ARG A 480 19.42 17.93 -20.92
N THR A 481 19.92 17.11 -20.00
CA THR A 481 21.36 16.80 -19.87
C THR A 481 21.92 16.19 -21.15
N LEU A 482 21.23 15.20 -21.74
CA LEU A 482 21.67 14.56 -22.99
C LEU A 482 21.68 15.54 -24.17
N ARG A 483 20.67 16.43 -24.26
CA ARG A 483 20.64 17.51 -25.24
C ARG A 483 21.80 18.48 -25.06
N ASP A 484 22.13 18.82 -23.81
CA ASP A 484 23.26 19.68 -23.47
C ASP A 484 24.59 19.05 -23.87
N VAL A 485 24.76 17.76 -23.59
CA VAL A 485 25.95 17.02 -24.00
C VAL A 485 26.08 16.97 -25.52
N ALA A 486 24.98 16.70 -26.25
CA ALA A 486 25.00 16.62 -27.71
C ALA A 486 25.41 17.96 -28.38
N GLN A 487 25.19 19.10 -27.73
CA GLN A 487 25.61 20.41 -28.22
C GLN A 487 27.10 20.69 -28.00
N VAL A 488 27.71 20.04 -27.01
CA VAL A 488 29.08 20.33 -26.56
C VAL A 488 30.06 19.27 -27.06
N VAL A 489 29.69 18.00 -26.96
CA VAL A 489 30.52 16.86 -27.32
C VAL A 489 30.19 16.43 -28.75
N LYS A 490 31.01 16.85 -29.72
CA LYS A 490 30.96 16.27 -31.07
C LYS A 490 31.73 14.95 -31.08
N GLY A 491 31.11 13.89 -31.60
CA GLY A 491 31.69 12.55 -31.66
C GLY A 491 30.90 11.63 -32.59
N ALA A 492 31.41 10.42 -32.81
CA ALA A 492 30.72 9.40 -33.60
C ALA A 492 29.41 8.96 -32.92
N GLY A 493 28.40 8.56 -33.70
CA GLY A 493 27.06 8.24 -33.18
C GLY A 493 27.02 7.19 -32.07
N TRP A 494 27.98 6.25 -32.06
CA TRP A 494 28.09 5.24 -31.00
C TRP A 494 28.45 5.83 -29.62
N MET A 495 29.16 6.97 -29.57
CA MET A 495 29.49 7.64 -28.31
C MET A 495 28.23 8.23 -27.66
N SER A 496 27.36 8.85 -28.46
CA SER A 496 26.08 9.38 -27.99
C SER A 496 25.17 8.27 -27.45
N LEU A 497 25.20 7.10 -28.08
CA LEU A 497 24.48 5.91 -27.59
C LEU A 497 25.03 5.47 -26.22
N LEU A 498 26.35 5.32 -26.07
CA LEU A 498 26.96 4.92 -24.79
C LEU A 498 26.69 5.94 -23.68
N ILE A 499 26.82 7.24 -23.96
CA ILE A 499 26.54 8.31 -22.98
C ILE A 499 25.10 8.22 -22.48
N THR A 500 24.17 7.93 -23.38
CA THR A 500 22.75 7.75 -23.05
C THR A 500 22.53 6.51 -22.19
N LEU A 501 23.07 5.36 -22.62
CA LEU A 501 22.91 4.08 -21.92
C LEU A 501 23.53 4.09 -20.52
N LEU A 502 24.62 4.83 -20.33
CA LEU A 502 25.31 4.95 -19.04
C LEU A 502 24.70 6.00 -18.11
N HIS A 503 23.81 6.87 -18.60
CA HIS A 503 23.20 7.88 -17.75
C HIS A 503 22.25 7.21 -16.73
N PRO A 504 22.32 7.51 -15.42
CA PRO A 504 21.52 6.82 -14.40
C PRO A 504 20.01 6.95 -14.61
N GLY A 505 19.56 8.08 -15.18
CA GLY A 505 18.15 8.28 -15.55
C GLY A 505 17.64 7.32 -16.62
N TRP A 506 18.51 6.76 -17.47
CA TRP A 506 18.11 5.80 -18.50
C TRP A 506 17.69 4.47 -17.88
N TRP A 507 18.44 4.00 -16.88
CA TRP A 507 18.10 2.80 -16.12
C TRP A 507 16.80 2.98 -15.35
N LEU A 508 16.59 4.15 -14.74
CA LEU A 508 15.31 4.48 -14.10
C LEU A 508 14.16 4.41 -15.12
N LEU A 509 14.33 5.00 -16.31
CA LEU A 509 13.33 4.95 -17.38
C LEU A 509 13.04 3.51 -17.83
N LEU A 510 14.07 2.68 -18.02
CA LEU A 510 13.90 1.27 -18.40
C LEU A 510 13.14 0.48 -17.34
N VAL A 511 13.42 0.71 -16.06
CA VAL A 511 12.68 0.07 -14.95
C VAL A 511 11.22 0.50 -14.99
N VAL A 512 10.94 1.80 -15.15
CA VAL A 512 9.57 2.31 -15.22
C VAL A 512 8.83 1.74 -16.43
N LEU A 513 9.39 1.85 -17.63
CA LEU A 513 8.76 1.34 -18.86
C LEU A 513 8.62 -0.18 -18.86
N GLY A 514 9.63 -0.90 -18.38
CA GLY A 514 9.60 -2.34 -18.23
C GLY A 514 8.51 -2.79 -17.25
N SER A 515 8.38 -2.11 -16.10
CA SER A 515 7.33 -2.40 -15.12
C SER A 515 5.93 -2.10 -15.66
N LEU A 516 5.76 -0.98 -16.39
CA LEU A 516 4.50 -0.63 -17.05
C LEU A 516 4.13 -1.64 -18.14
N GLY A 517 5.07 -2.01 -19.01
CA GLY A 517 4.83 -2.96 -20.10
C GLY A 517 4.47 -4.35 -19.60
N TRP A 518 5.26 -4.89 -18.65
CA TRP A 518 4.96 -6.14 -17.98
C TRP A 518 3.63 -6.09 -17.23
N GLY A 519 3.37 -4.99 -16.53
CA GLY A 519 2.16 -4.81 -15.76
C GLY A 519 0.90 -4.70 -16.63
N LEU A 520 0.98 -4.07 -17.81
CA LEU A 520 -0.14 -4.01 -18.77
C LEU A 520 -0.43 -5.41 -19.35
N TYR A 521 0.60 -6.19 -19.66
CA TYR A 521 0.44 -7.56 -20.13
C TYR A 521 -0.26 -8.46 -19.10
N THR A 522 0.10 -8.31 -17.83
CA THR A 522 -0.42 -9.13 -16.71
C THR A 522 -1.70 -8.60 -16.08
N GLY A 523 -2.10 -7.35 -16.36
CA GLY A 523 -3.22 -6.64 -15.72
C GLY A 523 -2.84 -5.93 -14.42
N HIS A 524 -1.60 -6.09 -13.95
CA HIS A 524 -1.07 -5.44 -12.75
C HIS A 524 -1.10 -3.90 -12.86
N THR A 525 -0.76 -3.30 -14.00
CA THR A 525 -0.76 -1.82 -14.14
C THR A 525 -2.17 -1.23 -13.97
N ILE A 526 -3.19 -1.93 -14.50
CA ILE A 526 -4.59 -1.48 -14.41
C ILE A 526 -5.07 -1.59 -12.95
N PHE A 527 -4.79 -2.71 -12.29
CA PHE A 527 -5.14 -2.86 -10.88
C PHE A 527 -4.43 -1.84 -9.99
N PHE A 528 -3.15 -1.57 -10.23
CA PHE A 528 -2.40 -0.51 -9.55
C PHE A 528 -3.07 0.85 -9.74
N TRP A 529 -3.49 1.17 -10.97
CA TRP A 529 -4.19 2.40 -11.28
C TRP A 529 -5.52 2.52 -10.52
N HIS A 530 -6.33 1.45 -10.48
CA HIS A 530 -7.56 1.45 -9.69
C HIS A 530 -7.28 1.66 -8.19
N LEU A 531 -6.23 1.02 -7.65
CA LEU A 531 -5.82 1.21 -6.26
C LEU A 531 -5.36 2.65 -5.96
N LEU A 532 -4.75 3.35 -6.92
CA LEU A 532 -4.38 4.77 -6.78
C LEU A 532 -5.59 5.69 -6.66
N THR A 533 -6.73 5.30 -7.24
CA THR A 533 -7.96 6.10 -7.25
C THR A 533 -8.89 5.82 -6.08
N ILE A 534 -8.48 4.96 -5.14
CA ILE A 534 -9.24 4.75 -3.91
C ILE A 534 -9.07 6.00 -3.01
N PRO A 535 -10.16 6.68 -2.63
CA PRO A 535 -10.13 7.88 -1.81
C PRO A 535 -9.89 7.62 -0.32
#